data_AF-A0A923TNV0-F1
#
_entry.id   AF-A0A923TNV0-F1
#
_cell.length_a   1.000
_cell.length_b   1.000
_cell.length_c   1.000
_cell.angle_alpha   90.00
_cell.angle_beta   90.00
_cell.angle_gamma   90.00
#
_symmetry.space_group_name_H-M   'P 1'
#
loop_
_entity.id
_entity.type
_entity.pdbx_description
1 polymer ?
#
loop_
_entity_poly.entity_id
_entity_poly.type
_entity_poly.pdbx_seq_one_letter_code
_entity_poly.pdbx_strand_id
1 'polypeptide(L)'
;MPRFYGPVPLATGDVLELPAGAARHVQVLRMQPGGLITLFNGQGGEFEAMIEHMGRSDVRVRVGLHDPVEREALREIHLAAGMPANERMDWLVEKATELGVASIQPLMTERTVLRIKGERA
;
A
#
# COMPACT_ATOMS: atom_id res chain seq x y z
N MET A 1 -3.61 15.30 -0.35
CA MET A 1 -3.35 14.72 -1.69
C MET A 1 -3.50 13.20 -1.59
N PRO A 2 -4.17 12.50 -2.51
CA PRO A 2 -4.31 11.04 -2.47
C PRO A 2 -2.95 10.33 -2.58
N ARG A 3 -2.76 9.25 -1.80
CA ARG A 3 -1.52 8.49 -1.71
C ARG A 3 -1.70 7.11 -2.33
N PHE A 4 -0.73 6.67 -3.13
CA PHE A 4 -0.78 5.37 -3.81
C PHE A 4 0.53 4.59 -3.59
N TYR A 5 0.38 3.34 -3.18
CA TYR A 5 1.48 2.40 -3.12
C TYR A 5 1.80 1.89 -4.52
N GLY A 6 3.06 2.01 -4.93
CA GLY A 6 3.58 1.46 -6.18
C GLY A 6 4.90 0.72 -5.91
N PRO A 7 4.93 -0.62 -5.89
CA PRO A 7 6.13 -1.41 -5.60
C PRO A 7 7.09 -1.44 -6.80
N VAL A 8 7.50 -0.26 -7.26
CA VAL A 8 8.43 -0.05 -8.36
C VAL A 8 9.50 0.93 -7.91
N PRO A 9 10.71 0.90 -8.51
CA PRO A 9 11.70 1.95 -8.30
C PRO A 9 11.11 3.32 -8.66
N LEU A 10 11.34 4.32 -7.80
CA LEU A 10 10.93 5.70 -8.01
C LEU A 10 12.18 6.59 -7.97
N ALA A 11 12.39 7.39 -9.01
CA ALA A 11 13.42 8.42 -9.02
C ALA A 11 12.85 9.74 -9.56
N THR A 12 13.34 10.85 -9.01
CA THR A 12 12.93 12.19 -9.43
C THR A 12 13.21 12.41 -10.92
N GLY A 13 12.19 12.88 -11.64
CA GLY A 13 12.24 13.15 -13.07
C GLY A 13 11.75 12.00 -13.95
N ASP A 14 11.61 10.79 -13.40
CA ASP A 14 11.16 9.61 -14.16
C ASP A 14 9.73 9.77 -14.64
N VAL A 15 9.45 9.16 -15.79
CA VAL A 15 8.09 8.95 -16.29
C VAL A 15 7.83 7.46 -16.31
N LEU A 16 6.78 7.03 -15.59
CA LEU A 16 6.45 5.61 -15.47
C LEU A 16 4.95 5.37 -15.62
N GLU A 17 4.62 4.14 -16.01
CA GLU A 17 3.26 3.61 -15.94
C GLU A 17 2.99 3.09 -14.53
N LEU A 18 1.88 3.52 -13.93
CA LEU A 18 1.47 3.03 -12.63
C LEU A 18 1.13 1.53 -12.70
N PRO A 19 1.51 0.75 -11.67
CA PRO A 19 1.03 -0.63 -11.54
C PRO A 19 -0.49 -0.70 -11.58
N ALA A 20 -1.05 -1.80 -12.10
CA ALA A 20 -2.48 -1.93 -12.37
C ALA A 20 -3.39 -1.58 -11.18
N GLY A 21 -2.99 -1.95 -9.95
CA GLY A 21 -3.73 -1.61 -8.73
C GLY A 21 -3.78 -0.10 -8.46
N ALA A 22 -2.63 0.58 -8.55
CA ALA A 22 -2.56 2.03 -8.37
C ALA A 22 -3.28 2.78 -9.51
N ALA A 23 -3.10 2.37 -10.76
CA ALA A 23 -3.81 2.93 -11.92
C ALA A 23 -5.34 2.84 -11.75
N ARG A 24 -5.85 1.67 -11.34
CA ARG A 24 -7.28 1.48 -11.07
C ARG A 24 -7.77 2.37 -9.95
N HIS A 25 -6.99 2.50 -8.86
CA HIS A 25 -7.36 3.33 -7.72
C HIS A 25 -7.44 4.81 -8.09
N VAL A 26 -6.48 5.32 -8.86
CA VAL A 26 -6.49 6.69 -9.40
C VAL A 26 -7.75 6.97 -10.25
N GLN A 27 -8.12 6.02 -11.13
CA GLN A 27 -9.33 6.13 -11.95
C GLN A 27 -10.62 6.10 -11.12
N VAL A 28 -10.70 5.25 -10.10
CA VAL A 28 -11.86 5.19 -9.19
C VAL A 28 -12.06 6.51 -8.46
N LEU A 29 -10.96 7.16 -8.05
CA LEU A 29 -10.97 8.50 -7.46
C LEU A 29 -11.21 9.62 -8.49
N ARG A 30 -11.34 9.27 -9.78
CA ARG A 30 -11.63 10.18 -10.91
C ARG A 30 -10.61 11.31 -11.05
N MET A 31 -9.37 11.05 -10.67
CA MET A 31 -8.25 11.96 -10.89
C MET A 31 -8.06 12.24 -12.38
N GLN A 32 -7.46 13.37 -12.73
CA GLN A 32 -7.30 13.83 -14.11
C GLN A 32 -5.82 14.10 -14.44
N PRO A 33 -5.43 14.06 -15.73
CA PRO A 33 -4.15 14.61 -16.17
C PRO A 33 -3.95 16.06 -15.68
N GLY A 34 -2.72 16.38 -15.29
CA GLY A 34 -2.35 17.61 -14.56
C GLY A 34 -2.60 17.55 -13.05
N GLY A 35 -3.32 16.54 -12.55
CA GLY A 35 -3.51 16.32 -11.12
C GLY A 35 -2.25 15.79 -10.44
N LEU A 36 -2.04 16.21 -9.20
CA LEU A 36 -0.94 15.75 -8.35
C LEU A 36 -1.40 14.59 -7.45
N ILE A 37 -0.50 13.64 -7.25
CA ILE A 37 -0.65 12.48 -6.35
C ILE A 37 0.63 12.29 -5.53
N THR A 38 0.54 11.51 -4.46
CA THR A 38 1.71 11.06 -3.71
C THR A 38 1.97 9.58 -4.00
N LEU A 39 3.19 9.25 -4.40
CA LEU A 39 3.67 7.88 -4.61
C LEU A 39 4.63 7.46 -3.51
N PHE A 40 4.54 6.21 -3.08
CA PHE A 40 5.50 5.60 -2.17
C PHE A 40 5.64 4.11 -2.50
N ASN A 41 6.82 3.54 -2.26
CA ASN A 41 7.16 2.17 -2.63
C ASN A 41 7.51 1.27 -1.43
N GLY A 42 7.36 1.77 -0.20
CA GLY A 42 7.67 1.04 1.03
C GLY A 42 9.16 0.98 1.39
N GLN A 43 10.02 1.75 0.72
CA GLN A 43 11.46 1.84 1.02
C GLN A 43 11.85 3.10 1.82
N GLY A 44 10.86 3.73 2.46
CA GLY A 44 11.00 5.05 3.08
C GLY A 44 10.65 6.19 2.14
N GLY A 45 10.32 7.34 2.74
CA GLY A 45 9.92 8.57 2.05
C GLY A 45 8.74 8.44 1.09
N GLU A 46 8.52 9.51 0.32
CA GLU A 46 7.49 9.60 -0.70
C GLU A 46 7.86 10.59 -1.82
N PHE A 47 7.10 10.55 -2.90
CA PHE A 47 7.31 11.40 -4.06
C PHE A 47 5.99 12.07 -4.43
N GLU A 48 6.02 13.39 -4.65
CA GLU A 48 4.97 14.03 -5.43
C GLU A 48 5.07 13.53 -6.88
N ALA A 49 3.95 13.23 -7.53
CA ALA A 49 3.92 12.87 -8.93
C ALA A 49 2.75 13.54 -9.66
N MET A 50 2.98 13.95 -10.90
CA MET A 50 1.95 14.55 -11.75
C MET A 50 1.42 13.53 -12.74
N ILE A 51 0.09 13.41 -12.85
CA ILE A 51 -0.55 12.56 -13.85
C ILE A 51 -0.36 13.22 -15.22
N GLU A 52 0.35 12.56 -16.13
CA GLU A 52 0.55 13.05 -17.50
C GLU A 52 -0.48 12.44 -18.47
N HIS A 53 -0.90 11.20 -18.23
CA HIS A 53 -1.83 10.49 -19.10
C HIS A 53 -2.81 9.62 -18.31
N MET A 54 -4.06 9.58 -18.78
CA MET A 54 -5.13 8.75 -18.24
C MET A 54 -5.78 7.96 -19.38
N GLY A 55 -5.37 6.70 -19.54
CA GLY A 55 -5.98 5.75 -20.45
C GLY A 55 -7.05 4.89 -19.78
N ARG A 56 -7.57 3.92 -20.52
CA ARG A 56 -8.57 2.97 -20.00
C ARG A 56 -7.97 1.99 -18.99
N SER A 57 -6.72 1.56 -19.22
CA SER A 57 -6.00 0.59 -18.38
C SER A 57 -4.60 1.06 -17.97
N ASP A 58 -4.09 2.12 -18.58
CA ASP A 58 -2.79 2.69 -18.31
C ASP A 58 -2.92 4.09 -17.72
N VAL A 59 -2.07 4.41 -16.77
CA VAL A 59 -1.94 5.76 -16.20
C VAL A 59 -0.45 6.06 -16.14
N ARG A 60 -0.01 7.13 -16.80
CA ARG A 60 1.39 7.57 -16.76
C ARG A 60 1.53 8.80 -15.89
N VAL A 61 2.61 8.80 -15.12
CA VAL A 61 2.92 9.86 -14.16
C VAL A 61 4.37 10.28 -14.33
N ARG A 62 4.63 11.57 -14.08
CA ARG A 62 5.99 12.10 -13.89
C ARG A 62 6.27 12.19 -12.41
N VAL A 63 7.33 11.54 -11.96
CA VAL A 63 7.80 11.56 -10.58
C VAL A 63 8.53 12.88 -10.31
N GLY A 64 8.09 13.58 -9.29
CA GLY A 64 8.66 14.83 -8.79
C GLY A 64 9.74 14.59 -7.74
N LEU A 65 9.88 15.55 -6.81
CA LEU A 65 10.91 15.51 -5.78
C LEU A 65 10.63 14.42 -4.74
N HIS A 66 11.70 13.78 -4.27
CA HIS A 66 11.66 12.90 -3.10
C HIS A 66 11.53 13.73 -1.82
N ASP A 67 10.54 13.39 -0.99
CA ASP A 67 10.39 13.85 0.38
C ASP A 67 10.73 12.69 1.32
N PRO A 68 11.85 12.75 2.07
CA PRO A 68 12.30 11.68 2.97
C PRO A 68 11.51 11.66 4.30
N VAL A 69 10.18 11.75 4.22
CA VAL A 69 9.28 11.74 5.38
C VAL A 69 9.03 10.33 5.89
N GLU A 70 9.50 10.05 7.09
CA GLU A 70 9.29 8.79 7.78
C GLU A 70 8.10 8.87 8.75
N ARG A 71 7.25 7.84 8.73
CA ARG A 71 6.06 7.71 9.59
C ARG A 71 6.05 6.43 10.42
N GLU A 72 7.16 5.70 10.40
CA GLU A 72 7.31 4.45 11.13
C GLU A 72 7.39 4.68 12.64
N ALA A 73 6.91 3.68 13.40
CA ALA A 73 7.02 3.71 14.85
C ALA A 73 8.48 3.65 15.30
N LEU A 74 8.81 4.33 16.41
CA LEU A 74 10.16 4.32 16.99
C LEU A 74 10.62 2.92 17.47
N ARG A 75 9.68 1.98 17.59
CA ARG A 75 9.94 0.61 18.03
C ARG A 75 9.20 -0.35 17.12
N GLU A 76 9.92 -1.35 16.65
CA GLU A 76 9.31 -2.44 15.88
C GLU A 76 8.42 -3.29 16.77
N ILE A 77 7.14 -3.36 16.42
CA ILE A 77 6.17 -4.25 17.07
C ILE A 77 5.87 -5.39 16.11
N HIS A 78 6.15 -6.63 16.53
CA HIS A 78 5.78 -7.83 15.81
C HIS A 78 4.56 -8.47 16.46
N LEU A 79 3.43 -8.46 15.77
CA LEU A 79 2.15 -8.95 16.29
C LEU A 79 1.94 -10.42 15.91
N ALA A 80 2.07 -11.32 16.88
CA ALA A 80 1.66 -12.71 16.73
C ALA A 80 0.20 -12.86 17.20
N ALA A 81 -0.73 -13.11 16.29
CA ALA A 81 -2.16 -13.13 16.59
C ALA A 81 -2.79 -14.48 16.23
N GLY A 82 -3.48 -15.12 17.19
CA GLY A 82 -4.32 -16.28 16.90
C GLY A 82 -5.41 -15.89 15.90
N MET A 83 -5.51 -16.61 14.77
CA MET A 83 -6.38 -16.19 13.67
C MET A 83 -7.84 -16.06 14.13
N PRO A 84 -8.41 -14.83 14.12
CA PRO A 84 -9.79 -14.63 14.51
C PRO A 84 -10.71 -15.14 13.39
N ALA A 85 -11.89 -15.63 13.76
CA ALA A 85 -12.92 -15.98 12.78
C ALA A 85 -13.54 -14.72 12.14
N ASN A 86 -14.05 -14.87 10.92
CA ASN A 86 -14.83 -13.89 10.16
C ASN A 86 -14.04 -12.61 9.81
N GLU A 87 -14.74 -11.49 9.57
CA GLU A 87 -14.24 -10.17 9.17
C GLU A 87 -13.30 -9.50 10.21
N ARG A 88 -13.10 -10.13 11.38
CA ARG A 88 -12.20 -9.60 12.42
C ARG A 88 -10.74 -9.58 11.99
N MET A 89 -10.35 -10.42 11.03
CA MET A 89 -8.99 -10.41 10.51
C MET A 89 -8.70 -9.13 9.73
N ASP A 90 -9.63 -8.70 8.88
CA ASP A 90 -9.48 -7.47 8.09
C ASP A 90 -9.34 -6.25 9.01
N TRP A 91 -10.19 -6.17 10.04
CA TRP A 91 -10.08 -5.14 11.08
C TRP A 91 -8.74 -5.19 11.81
N LEU A 92 -8.25 -6.38 12.17
CA LEU A 92 -6.96 -6.53 12.84
C LEU A 92 -5.80 -6.02 11.97
N VAL A 93 -5.79 -6.40 10.68
CA VAL A 93 -4.75 -5.99 9.73
C VAL A 93 -4.79 -4.47 9.53
N GLU A 94 -5.98 -3.89 9.34
CA GLU A 94 -6.16 -2.45 9.22
C GLU A 94 -5.63 -1.72 10.45
N LYS A 95 -6.09 -2.09 11.65
CA LYS A 95 -5.73 -1.36 12.88
C LYS A 95 -4.29 -1.60 13.33
N ALA A 96 -3.75 -2.79 13.13
CA ALA A 96 -2.34 -3.02 13.41
C ALA A 96 -1.44 -2.19 12.48
N THR A 97 -1.79 -2.09 11.19
CA THR A 97 -1.06 -1.26 10.22
C THR A 97 -1.15 0.23 10.58
N GLU A 98 -2.34 0.74 10.90
CA GLU A 98 -2.53 2.14 11.34
C GLU A 98 -1.73 2.49 12.60
N LEU A 99 -1.51 1.52 13.49
CA LEU A 99 -0.72 1.68 14.73
C LEU A 99 0.79 1.49 14.52
N GLY A 100 1.25 1.24 13.29
CA GLY A 100 2.68 1.09 12.96
C GLY A 100 3.27 -0.27 13.35
N VAL A 101 2.51 -1.36 13.20
CA VAL A 101 3.06 -2.71 13.36
C VAL A 101 4.14 -2.98 12.30
N ALA A 102 5.28 -3.54 12.71
CA ALA A 102 6.36 -3.90 11.80
C ALA A 102 6.07 -5.22 11.07
N SER A 103 5.40 -6.18 11.72
CA SER A 103 4.94 -7.40 11.08
C SER A 103 3.74 -8.04 11.80
N ILE A 104 2.92 -8.76 11.04
CA ILE A 104 1.80 -9.54 11.56
C ILE A 104 2.06 -11.02 11.24
N GLN A 105 2.07 -11.86 12.27
CA GLN A 105 2.20 -13.31 12.16
C GLN A 105 0.88 -13.98 12.59
N PRO A 106 0.05 -14.44 11.64
CA PRO A 106 -1.15 -15.21 11.95
C PRO A 106 -0.78 -16.58 12.55
N LEU A 107 -1.40 -16.95 13.68
CA LEU A 107 -1.14 -18.21 14.36
C LEU A 107 -2.36 -19.13 14.32
N MET A 108 -2.12 -20.39 13.97
CA MET A 108 -3.04 -21.50 14.27
C MET A 108 -2.78 -21.96 15.70
N THR A 109 -3.76 -21.76 16.58
CA THR A 109 -3.68 -22.15 17.99
C THR A 109 -4.73 -23.21 18.30
N GLU A 110 -4.64 -23.86 19.46
CA GLU A 110 -5.55 -24.94 19.88
C GLU A 110 -7.04 -24.57 19.73
N ARG A 111 -7.39 -23.29 19.95
CA ARG A 111 -8.77 -22.79 19.91
C ARG A 111 -9.11 -21.98 18.65
N THR A 112 -8.25 -21.99 17.64
CA THR A 112 -8.52 -21.34 16.36
C THR A 112 -9.60 -22.11 15.60
N VAL A 113 -10.73 -21.46 15.33
CA VAL A 113 -11.90 -22.07 14.68
C VAL A 113 -11.77 -22.10 13.15
N LEU A 114 -10.94 -21.21 12.59
CA LEU A 114 -10.73 -21.08 11.15
C LEU A 114 -9.80 -22.19 10.65
N ARG A 115 -10.32 -23.08 9.80
CA ARG A 115 -9.51 -24.05 9.06
C ARG A 115 -9.26 -23.53 7.66
N ILE A 116 -8.01 -23.19 7.37
CA ILE A 116 -7.58 -22.89 5.99
C ILE A 116 -7.67 -24.21 5.22
N LYS A 117 -8.64 -24.32 4.30
CA LYS A 117 -8.62 -25.39 3.29
C LYS A 117 -7.58 -24.99 2.25
N GLY A 118 -6.50 -25.75 2.16
CA GLY A 118 -5.36 -25.44 1.30
C GLY A 118 -5.66 -25.63 -0.18
N GLU A 119 -5.30 -24.62 -0.97
CA GLU A 119 -4.48 -24.72 -2.20
C GLU A 119 -3.69 -23.39 -2.25
N ARG A 120 -2.35 -23.45 -2.13
CA ARG A 120 -1.39 -22.34 -1.89
C ARG A 120 -1.06 -22.09 -0.40
N ALA A 121 -0.32 -23.03 0.17
CA ALA A 121 0.71 -22.75 1.17
C ALA A 121 2.07 -22.83 0.48
#